data_AF-A0A9P1MC67-F1
#
_entry.id   AF-A0A9P1MC67-F1
#
_cell.length_a   1.000
_cell.length_b   1.000
_cell.length_c   1.000
_cell.angle_alpha   90.00
_cell.angle_beta   90.00
_cell.angle_gamma   90.00
#
_symmetry.space_group_name_H-M   'P 1'
#
loop_
_entity.id
_entity.type
_entity.pdbx_description
1 polymer ?
#
loop_
_entity_poly.entity_id
_entity_poly.type
_entity_poly.pdbx_seq_one_letter_code
_entity_poly.pdbx_strand_id
1 'polypeptide(L)'
;MAPSIGIVYPFTVSEIGCRCDPNTGMSSTSRRRDQKYYIPHIKKHYAATWPTVSYLYHQPLQQLSVPRPLSSFPSPPDFHVCAGDPVDFALRLAASETARTGEVVRVPFVCAANEKRPGGDWETGVDNYPIPCEGGLVSNYVVVFRGLHDRYERLKEDQWDAVPVVSVVPTRWPKLSHGGAKYSFEQERDLVKVKLRAALRICLYNNYRYVEMAELWREVFLYDPDLRGQFVFAAFVFEDEKQSTTRFIQDDIAKKNKSGSGSGSSSKSRSKSSSSSGGGSSASGSASGSGSGSGSAPTDYAIFQSVFDEAEIQAVLSQPDPRYQLDMITS
;
A
#
# COMPACT_ATOMS: atom_id res chain seq x y z
N MET A 1 27.29 -10.77 14.74
CA MET A 1 27.36 -9.33 15.05
C MET A 1 25.95 -8.78 14.92
N ALA A 2 25.33 -8.36 16.02
CA ALA A 2 24.01 -7.73 15.97
C ALA A 2 24.13 -6.37 15.26
N PRO A 3 23.30 -6.06 14.24
CA PRO A 3 23.36 -4.77 13.58
C PRO A 3 23.05 -3.65 14.59
N SER A 4 23.76 -2.54 14.50
CA SER A 4 23.60 -1.36 15.33
C SER A 4 22.13 -0.93 15.38
N ILE A 5 21.49 -1.11 16.55
CA ILE A 5 20.09 -0.80 16.78
C ILE A 5 19.95 0.71 16.96
N GLY A 6 19.55 1.39 15.89
CA GLY A 6 19.08 2.78 15.93
C GLY A 6 17.71 2.82 16.60
N ILE A 7 17.69 3.04 17.91
CA ILE A 7 16.48 3.36 18.67
C ILE A 7 15.96 4.70 18.13
N VAL A 8 14.66 4.84 17.80
CA VAL A 8 13.83 6.06 18.00
C VAL A 8 12.50 6.10 17.18
N TYR A 9 11.47 6.71 17.82
CA TYR A 9 10.08 7.12 17.50
C TYR A 9 9.14 6.11 16.81
N PRO A 10 8.05 5.67 17.48
CA PRO A 10 6.94 5.00 16.84
C PRO A 10 6.08 6.05 16.12
N PHE A 11 5.66 5.72 14.91
CA PHE A 11 4.54 6.38 14.27
C PHE A 11 3.30 6.23 15.15
N THR A 12 2.41 7.21 15.13
CA THR A 12 1.08 7.04 15.69
C THR A 12 0.10 6.73 14.56
N VAL A 13 -0.86 5.83 14.74
CA VAL A 13 -1.73 5.39 13.63
C VAL A 13 -2.53 6.52 12.97
N SER A 14 -2.76 7.62 13.69
CA SER A 14 -3.32 8.86 13.11
C SER A 14 -2.53 9.43 11.92
N GLU A 15 -1.28 9.00 11.72
CA GLU A 15 -0.35 9.49 10.70
C GLU A 15 -0.36 8.66 9.40
N ILE A 16 -0.93 7.45 9.42
CA ILE A 16 -0.80 6.47 8.33
C ILE A 16 -2.05 6.46 7.44
N GLY A 17 -3.26 6.43 8.01
CA GLY A 17 -4.53 6.54 7.25
C GLY A 17 -4.79 7.94 6.66
N CYS A 18 -4.11 8.97 7.16
CA CYS A 18 -4.30 10.37 6.76
C CYS A 18 -3.72 10.76 5.38
N ARG A 19 -3.21 9.81 4.59
CA ARG A 19 -2.59 10.06 3.27
C ARG A 19 -3.42 9.60 2.07
N CYS A 20 -4.45 8.80 2.27
CA CYS A 20 -5.20 8.20 1.17
C CYS A 20 -6.34 9.08 0.64
N ASP A 21 -6.87 10.01 1.45
CA ASP A 21 -7.93 10.95 1.01
C ASP A 21 -7.60 12.41 1.39
N PRO A 22 -7.46 13.33 0.40
CA PRO A 22 -7.26 14.75 0.65
C PRO A 22 -8.49 15.48 1.24
N ASN A 23 -9.67 14.87 1.26
CA ASN A 23 -10.92 15.49 1.75
C ASN A 23 -11.28 15.16 3.21
N THR A 24 -10.73 14.11 3.82
CA THR A 24 -10.92 13.74 5.24
C THR A 24 -9.85 14.34 6.16
N GLY A 25 -9.04 15.28 5.65
CA GLY A 25 -7.83 15.77 6.31
C GLY A 25 -8.02 16.31 7.72
N MET A 26 -7.47 15.60 8.72
CA MET A 26 -7.16 16.18 10.03
C MET A 26 -6.40 17.49 9.85
N SER A 27 -6.93 18.57 10.43
CA SER A 27 -6.29 19.87 10.37
C SER A 27 -4.87 19.81 10.96
N SER A 28 -3.95 20.58 10.37
CA SER A 28 -2.56 20.70 10.85
C SER A 28 -2.47 21.08 12.33
N THR A 29 -3.49 21.77 12.87
CA THR A 29 -3.62 22.13 14.29
C THR A 29 -4.06 20.97 15.19
N SER A 30 -4.80 19.99 14.67
CA SER A 30 -5.08 18.74 15.40
C SER A 30 -3.83 17.87 15.50
N ARG A 31 -3.08 17.72 14.40
CA ARG A 31 -1.84 16.93 14.35
C ARG A 31 -0.78 17.43 15.35
N ARG A 32 -0.55 18.75 15.41
CA ARG A 32 0.38 19.36 16.38
C ARG A 32 -0.03 19.18 17.84
N ARG A 33 -1.34 19.11 18.14
CA ARG A 33 -1.83 18.88 19.50
C ARG A 33 -1.59 17.44 19.94
N ASP A 34 -1.84 16.48 19.04
CA ASP A 34 -1.65 15.07 19.34
C ASP A 34 -0.18 14.75 19.62
N GLN A 35 0.75 15.32 18.84
CA GLN A 35 2.19 15.20 19.08
C GLN A 35 2.62 15.68 20.46
N LYS A 36 2.09 16.83 20.91
CA LYS A 36 2.46 17.44 22.19
C LYS A 36 1.88 16.70 23.40
N TYR A 37 0.81 15.94 23.20
CA TYR A 37 0.08 15.30 24.29
C TYR A 37 0.29 13.79 24.32
N TYR A 38 -0.09 13.06 23.27
CA TYR A 38 -0.14 11.60 23.29
C TYR A 38 1.25 10.96 23.29
N ILE A 39 2.19 11.45 22.47
CA ILE A 39 3.53 10.84 22.41
C ILE A 39 4.25 10.93 23.77
N PRO A 40 4.34 12.10 24.45
CA PRO A 40 4.89 12.16 25.79
C PRO A 40 4.11 11.33 26.81
N HIS A 41 2.78 11.30 26.69
CA HIS A 41 1.91 10.56 27.60
C HIS A 41 2.13 9.03 27.49
N ILE A 42 2.13 8.48 26.27
CA ILE A 42 2.44 7.07 25.98
C ILE A 42 3.83 6.71 26.52
N LYS A 43 4.84 7.55 26.26
CA LYS A 43 6.19 7.32 26.77
C LYS A 43 6.26 7.30 28.29
N LYS A 44 5.53 8.20 28.95
CA LYS A 44 5.57 8.34 30.40
C LYS A 44 4.82 7.22 31.11
N HIS A 45 3.65 6.82 30.58
CA HIS A 45 2.72 5.94 31.29
C HIS A 45 2.66 4.52 30.73
N TYR A 46 3.01 4.33 29.45
CA TYR A 46 2.80 3.07 28.73
C TYR A 46 4.09 2.48 28.12
N ALA A 47 5.27 3.07 28.35
CA ALA A 47 6.52 2.58 27.74
C ALA A 47 6.90 1.13 28.13
N ALA A 48 6.43 0.64 29.29
CA ALA A 48 6.61 -0.75 29.69
C ALA A 48 5.75 -1.71 28.86
N THR A 49 4.56 -1.27 28.44
CA THR A 49 3.61 -2.06 27.66
C THR A 49 3.86 -1.92 26.16
N TRP A 50 4.07 -0.69 25.70
CA TRP A 50 4.30 -0.33 24.31
C TRP A 50 5.62 0.44 24.19
N PRO A 51 6.75 -0.28 24.13
CA PRO A 51 8.05 0.31 23.88
C PRO A 51 8.03 1.18 22.63
N THR A 52 8.35 2.47 22.80
CA THR A 52 8.34 3.45 21.70
C THR A 52 9.63 3.38 20.91
N VAL A 53 9.92 2.21 20.34
CA VAL A 53 11.15 1.90 19.59
C VAL A 53 10.82 1.35 18.22
N SER A 54 11.68 1.70 17.27
CA SER A 54 11.63 1.24 15.88
C SER A 54 13.01 0.71 15.50
N TYR A 55 13.06 -0.28 14.61
CA TYR A 55 14.31 -0.88 14.15
C TYR A 55 14.47 -0.65 12.65
N LEU A 56 15.56 0.01 12.26
CA LEU A 56 15.94 0.19 10.87
C LEU A 56 16.80 -0.97 10.39
N TYR A 57 16.41 -1.55 9.28
CA TYR A 57 17.19 -2.53 8.54
C TYR A 57 17.59 -1.92 7.20
N HIS A 58 18.89 -1.71 7.01
CA HIS A 58 19.41 -1.12 5.78
C HIS A 58 19.27 -2.05 4.58
N GLN A 59 19.45 -3.36 4.80
CA GLN A 59 19.40 -4.39 3.77
C GLN A 59 18.81 -5.68 4.36
N PRO A 60 17.48 -5.75 4.58
CA PRO A 60 16.84 -6.89 5.24
C PRO A 60 17.15 -8.25 4.61
N LEU A 61 17.30 -8.30 3.29
CA LEU A 61 17.61 -9.52 2.56
C LEU A 61 19.01 -10.08 2.89
N GLN A 62 19.94 -9.22 3.29
CA GLN A 62 21.30 -9.61 3.68
C GLN A 62 21.45 -9.74 5.20
N GLN A 63 20.75 -8.89 5.96
CA GLN A 63 20.86 -8.80 7.42
C GLN A 63 20.03 -9.85 8.15
N LEU A 64 18.90 -10.27 7.58
CA LEU A 64 17.93 -11.12 8.26
C LEU A 64 17.95 -12.54 7.72
N SER A 65 18.32 -13.49 8.58
CA SER A 65 18.18 -14.91 8.30
C SER A 65 16.80 -15.38 8.75
N VAL A 66 16.00 -15.86 7.79
CA VAL A 66 14.68 -16.45 8.06
C VAL A 66 14.78 -17.94 7.76
N PRO A 67 14.27 -18.84 8.63
CA PRO A 67 14.28 -20.27 8.37
C PRO A 67 13.53 -20.58 7.08
N ARG A 68 14.07 -21.45 6.22
CA ARG A 68 13.31 -21.92 5.06
C ARG A 68 12.24 -22.93 5.50
N PRO A 69 11.05 -22.94 4.86
CA PRO A 69 10.07 -23.99 5.11
C PRO A 69 10.68 -25.36 4.78
N LEU A 70 10.50 -26.34 5.67
CA LEU A 70 10.97 -27.71 5.47
C LEU A 70 10.09 -28.49 4.47
N SER A 71 8.89 -28.00 4.16
CA SER A 71 8.01 -28.63 3.18
C SER A 71 8.54 -28.42 1.77
N SER A 72 8.64 -29.52 0.99
CA SER A 72 8.94 -29.46 -0.44
C SER A 72 7.83 -28.78 -1.25
N PHE A 73 6.60 -28.81 -0.74
CA PHE A 73 5.39 -28.23 -1.36
C PHE A 73 4.60 -27.45 -0.30
N PRO A 74 5.04 -26.23 0.05
CA PRO A 74 4.26 -25.41 0.95
C PRO A 74 2.93 -25.00 0.30
N SER A 75 1.84 -25.05 1.05
CA SER A 75 0.59 -24.42 0.64
C SER A 75 0.76 -22.90 0.56
N PRO A 76 0.07 -22.22 -0.37
CA PRO A 76 -0.01 -20.77 -0.33
C PRO A 76 -0.68 -20.28 0.97
N PRO A 77 -0.47 -19.03 1.39
CA PRO A 77 -1.27 -18.44 2.46
C PRO A 77 -2.73 -18.27 2.01
N ASP A 78 -3.63 -18.18 2.99
CA ASP A 78 -5.02 -17.79 2.73
C ASP A 78 -5.04 -16.31 2.31
N PHE A 79 -5.47 -16.03 1.08
CA PHE A 79 -5.52 -14.68 0.53
C PHE A 79 -6.91 -14.06 0.70
N HIS A 80 -6.96 -12.83 1.18
CA HIS A 80 -8.21 -12.09 1.37
C HIS A 80 -8.13 -10.69 0.78
N VAL A 81 -9.19 -10.27 0.09
CA VAL A 81 -9.32 -8.90 -0.44
C VAL A 81 -10.51 -8.25 0.26
N CYS A 82 -10.22 -7.27 1.10
CA CYS A 82 -11.15 -6.71 2.07
C CYS A 82 -11.29 -5.20 1.84
N ALA A 83 -12.43 -4.67 2.25
CA ALA A 83 -12.64 -3.23 2.29
C ALA A 83 -12.68 -2.72 3.73
N GLY A 84 -12.23 -1.49 3.92
CA GLY A 84 -12.21 -0.80 5.20
C GLY A 84 -10.84 -0.26 5.56
N ASP A 85 -10.67 0.10 6.83
CA ASP A 85 -9.41 0.62 7.34
C ASP A 85 -8.43 -0.54 7.62
N PRO A 86 -7.19 -0.46 7.09
CA PRO A 86 -6.18 -1.52 7.26
C PRO A 86 -5.80 -1.76 8.72
N VAL A 87 -5.79 -0.73 9.56
CA VAL A 87 -5.45 -0.85 10.97
C VAL A 87 -6.57 -1.50 11.75
N ASP A 88 -7.81 -1.08 11.52
CA ASP A 88 -8.97 -1.73 12.14
C ASP A 88 -9.11 -3.19 11.71
N PHE A 89 -8.80 -3.50 10.44
CA PHE A 89 -8.74 -4.88 9.97
C PHE A 89 -7.65 -5.68 10.71
N ALA A 90 -6.43 -5.15 10.82
CA ALA A 90 -5.32 -5.80 11.49
C ALA A 90 -5.62 -6.07 12.98
N LEU A 91 -6.20 -5.10 13.69
CA LEU A 91 -6.59 -5.25 15.10
C LEU A 91 -7.69 -6.31 15.28
N ARG A 92 -8.74 -6.30 14.44
CA ARG A 92 -9.81 -7.30 14.51
C ARG A 92 -9.32 -8.70 14.19
N LEU A 93 -8.46 -8.84 13.19
CA LEU A 93 -7.87 -10.12 12.84
C LEU A 93 -6.97 -10.63 13.98
N ALA A 94 -6.12 -9.77 14.54
CA ALA A 94 -5.30 -10.10 15.71
C ALA A 94 -6.15 -10.59 16.89
N ALA A 95 -7.23 -9.88 17.21
CA ALA A 95 -8.14 -10.25 18.30
C ALA A 95 -8.85 -11.59 18.03
N SER A 96 -9.38 -11.78 16.81
CA SER A 96 -10.05 -13.01 16.39
C SER A 96 -9.11 -14.22 16.46
N GLU A 97 -7.91 -14.09 15.90
CA GLU A 97 -6.93 -15.19 15.87
C GLU A 97 -6.39 -15.49 17.26
N THR A 98 -6.17 -14.48 18.10
CA THR A 98 -5.80 -14.68 19.51
C THR A 98 -6.87 -15.44 20.27
N ALA A 99 -8.15 -15.10 20.06
CA ALA A 99 -9.26 -15.82 20.70
C ALA A 99 -9.37 -17.27 20.19
N ARG A 100 -9.04 -17.51 18.92
CA ARG A 100 -9.11 -18.84 18.29
C ARG A 100 -7.98 -19.77 18.73
N THR A 101 -6.74 -19.26 18.82
CA THR A 101 -5.56 -20.08 19.12
C THR A 101 -5.20 -20.11 20.61
N GLY A 102 -5.62 -19.09 21.38
CA GLY A 102 -5.16 -18.86 22.74
C GLY A 102 -3.76 -18.25 22.84
N GLU A 103 -3.07 -18.06 21.71
CA GLU A 103 -1.76 -17.40 21.63
C GLU A 103 -1.93 -15.96 21.15
N VAL A 104 -1.14 -15.03 21.69
CA VAL A 104 -1.19 -13.63 21.26
C VAL A 104 -0.72 -13.51 19.81
N VAL A 105 -1.66 -13.22 18.91
CA VAL A 105 -1.40 -12.98 17.49
C VAL A 105 -1.30 -11.47 17.26
N ARG A 106 -0.28 -11.05 16.50
CA ARG A 106 -0.16 -9.67 16.02
C ARG A 106 -0.05 -9.67 14.51
N VAL A 107 -0.77 -8.76 13.87
CA VAL A 107 -0.86 -8.63 12.42
C VAL A 107 -0.16 -7.34 12.00
N PRO A 108 1.06 -7.38 11.43
CA PRO A 108 1.65 -6.21 10.82
C PRO A 108 0.90 -5.75 9.58
N PHE A 109 0.80 -4.43 9.43
CA PHE A 109 0.52 -3.83 8.14
C PHE A 109 1.80 -3.24 7.53
N VAL A 110 1.88 -3.24 6.19
CA VAL A 110 3.00 -2.60 5.48
C VAL A 110 2.62 -1.21 5.04
N CYS A 111 3.34 -0.24 5.57
CA CYS A 111 3.16 1.16 5.25
C CYS A 111 4.08 1.56 4.09
N ALA A 112 3.50 2.22 3.07
CA ALA A 112 4.25 2.94 2.06
C ALA A 112 4.86 4.23 2.65
N ALA A 113 6.10 4.12 3.13
CA ALA A 113 6.78 5.21 3.82
C ALA A 113 7.37 6.25 2.85
N ASN A 114 7.41 7.51 3.26
CA ASN A 114 8.22 8.51 2.56
C ASN A 114 9.71 8.16 2.73
N GLU A 115 10.53 8.39 1.72
CA GLU A 115 11.97 8.07 1.74
C GLU A 115 12.77 8.95 2.71
N LYS A 116 12.46 10.24 2.75
CA LYS A 116 13.33 11.26 3.37
C LYS A 116 12.84 11.69 4.74
N ARG A 117 11.57 11.44 5.07
CA ARG A 117 10.94 11.99 6.26
C ARG A 117 9.88 11.06 6.85
N PRO A 118 9.82 10.93 8.18
CA PRO A 118 8.74 10.20 8.86
C PRO A 118 7.40 10.88 8.58
N GLY A 119 6.37 10.11 8.22
CA GLY A 119 5.00 10.63 8.00
C GLY A 119 4.86 11.64 6.83
N GLY A 120 5.95 11.95 6.12
CA GLY A 120 5.98 13.01 5.12
C GLY A 120 6.49 14.35 5.62
N ASP A 121 5.60 15.33 5.82
CA ASP A 121 5.98 16.70 6.17
C ASP A 121 6.24 16.90 7.68
N TRP A 122 6.61 15.84 8.39
CA TRP A 122 6.97 15.93 9.81
C TRP A 122 8.40 16.47 9.98
N GLU A 123 8.68 17.05 11.14
CA GLU A 123 9.94 17.76 11.42
C GLU A 123 11.19 16.88 11.26
N THR A 124 12.27 17.52 10.82
CA THR A 124 13.59 16.95 10.58
C THR A 124 14.30 16.64 11.90
N GLY A 125 14.60 15.37 12.18
CA GLY A 125 15.39 15.00 13.36
C GLY A 125 15.20 13.56 13.86
N VAL A 126 14.89 12.61 12.96
CA VAL A 126 14.72 11.20 13.33
C VAL A 126 15.85 10.40 12.72
N ASP A 127 16.65 9.74 13.57
CA ASP A 127 17.94 9.11 13.18
C ASP A 127 17.79 7.95 12.17
N ASN A 128 16.57 7.41 12.01
CA ASN A 128 16.26 6.32 11.10
C ASN A 128 15.89 6.76 9.67
N TYR A 129 16.03 8.05 9.37
CA TYR A 129 15.79 8.62 8.05
C TYR A 129 17.07 9.22 7.44
N PRO A 130 17.28 9.09 6.12
CA PRO A 130 16.38 8.47 5.14
C PRO A 130 16.35 6.93 5.25
N ILE A 131 15.17 6.34 5.00
CA ILE A 131 15.08 4.88 4.88
C ILE A 131 15.79 4.48 3.57
N PRO A 132 16.77 3.57 3.61
CA PRO A 132 17.45 3.11 2.40
C PRO A 132 16.47 2.53 1.38
N CYS A 133 16.78 2.65 0.09
CA CYS A 133 15.87 2.23 -0.99
C CYS A 133 15.46 0.74 -0.88
N GLU A 134 16.39 -0.12 -0.48
CA GLU A 134 16.15 -1.56 -0.24
C GLU A 134 15.92 -1.89 1.24
N GLY A 135 15.89 -0.86 2.08
CA GLY A 135 15.73 -0.97 3.52
C GLY A 135 14.27 -1.01 3.95
N GLY A 136 14.08 -1.19 5.25
CA GLY A 136 12.77 -1.11 5.88
C GLY A 136 12.90 -0.83 7.36
N LEU A 137 11.83 -0.28 7.93
CA LEU A 137 11.73 0.04 9.35
C LEU A 137 10.58 -0.76 9.96
N VAL A 138 10.80 -1.38 11.11
CA VAL A 138 9.72 -2.03 11.88
C VAL A 138 9.47 -1.29 13.19
N SER A 139 8.22 -1.01 13.47
CA SER A 139 7.74 -0.50 14.74
C SER A 139 6.78 -1.53 15.32
N ASN A 140 7.20 -2.24 16.37
CA ASN A 140 6.41 -3.36 16.91
C ASN A 140 5.17 -2.91 17.70
N TYR A 141 5.14 -1.65 18.14
CA TYR A 141 4.07 -1.11 18.98
C TYR A 141 3.68 0.30 18.53
N VAL A 142 2.96 0.40 17.40
CA VAL A 142 2.37 1.65 16.93
C VAL A 142 0.99 1.79 17.58
N VAL A 143 0.89 2.72 18.53
CA VAL A 143 -0.32 2.90 19.33
C VAL A 143 -1.43 3.57 18.52
N VAL A 144 -2.62 2.98 18.59
CA VAL A 144 -3.89 3.41 18.02
C VAL A 144 -4.69 4.08 19.12
N PHE A 145 -4.80 5.40 19.07
CA PHE A 145 -5.58 6.20 20.04
C PHE A 145 -6.72 6.98 19.36
N ARG A 146 -6.99 6.69 18.09
CA ARG A 146 -8.12 7.25 17.33
C ARG A 146 -8.91 6.10 16.73
N GLY A 147 -10.24 6.23 16.77
CA GLY A 147 -11.16 5.27 16.16
C GLY A 147 -11.27 5.45 14.65
N LEU A 148 -12.16 4.66 14.06
CA LEU A 148 -12.40 4.50 12.62
C LEU A 148 -12.27 5.78 11.76
N HIS A 149 -11.80 5.54 10.53
CA HIS A 149 -11.45 6.50 9.48
C HIS A 149 -12.50 7.60 9.22
N ASP A 150 -13.78 7.35 9.49
CA ASP A 150 -14.84 8.34 9.19
C ASP A 150 -14.87 9.53 10.16
N ARG A 151 -14.41 9.35 11.40
CA ARG A 151 -14.51 10.40 12.43
C ARG A 151 -13.23 10.64 13.21
N TYR A 152 -12.24 9.73 13.14
CA TYR A 152 -10.97 9.83 13.85
C TYR A 152 -11.17 10.22 15.34
N GLU A 153 -12.25 9.75 15.96
CA GLU A 153 -12.61 10.12 17.33
C GLU A 153 -11.52 9.66 18.29
N ARG A 154 -11.22 10.49 19.29
CA ARG A 154 -10.21 10.13 20.29
C ARG A 154 -10.74 8.96 21.12
N LEU A 155 -9.98 7.87 21.15
CA LEU A 155 -10.26 6.73 21.99
C LEU A 155 -9.89 7.05 23.43
N LYS A 156 -10.65 6.50 24.37
CA LYS A 156 -10.25 6.49 25.78
C LYS A 156 -9.02 5.59 25.95
N GLU A 157 -8.22 5.86 26.98
CA GLU A 157 -6.95 5.15 27.23
C GLU A 157 -7.12 3.63 27.38
N ASP A 158 -8.24 3.18 27.95
CA ASP A 158 -8.61 1.77 28.09
C ASP A 158 -8.98 1.08 26.76
N GLN A 159 -9.14 1.87 25.69
CA GLN A 159 -9.44 1.42 24.34
C GLN A 159 -8.23 1.53 23.40
N TRP A 160 -7.08 1.99 23.90
CA TRP A 160 -5.87 2.05 23.08
C TRP A 160 -5.33 0.65 22.85
N ASP A 161 -4.87 0.42 21.62
CA ASP A 161 -4.21 -0.82 21.24
C ASP A 161 -2.95 -0.51 20.42
N ALA A 162 -2.12 -1.51 20.15
CA ALA A 162 -0.90 -1.35 19.39
C ALA A 162 -0.81 -2.36 18.25
N VAL A 163 -0.52 -1.86 17.05
CA VAL A 163 -0.34 -2.67 15.85
C VAL A 163 1.14 -2.63 15.41
N PRO A 164 1.72 -3.75 14.95
CA PRO A 164 3.02 -3.71 14.30
C PRO A 164 2.95 -3.02 12.94
N VAL A 165 3.98 -2.25 12.59
CA VAL A 165 4.06 -1.57 11.30
C VAL A 165 5.40 -1.83 10.66
N VAL A 166 5.38 -2.25 9.40
CA VAL A 166 6.57 -2.39 8.58
C VAL A 166 6.55 -1.31 7.50
N SER A 167 7.41 -0.31 7.66
CA SER A 167 7.56 0.82 6.76
C SER A 167 8.61 0.53 5.69
N VAL A 168 8.23 0.56 4.41
CA VAL A 168 9.17 0.46 3.27
C VAL A 168 8.92 1.58 2.26
N VAL A 169 9.98 2.00 1.56
CA VAL A 169 9.89 3.10 0.60
C VAL A 169 9.35 2.56 -0.74
N PRO A 170 8.16 2.98 -1.21
CA PRO A 170 7.62 2.53 -2.48
C PRO A 170 8.48 3.02 -3.66
N THR A 171 8.43 2.33 -4.79
CA THR A 171 9.04 2.83 -6.03
C THR A 171 8.17 3.93 -6.59
N ARG A 172 8.75 5.12 -6.81
CA ARG A 172 8.00 6.29 -7.28
C ARG A 172 7.72 6.14 -8.77
N TRP A 173 6.43 6.14 -9.14
CA TRP A 173 5.97 6.24 -10.52
C TRP A 173 6.73 5.32 -11.49
N PRO A 174 6.68 3.99 -11.27
CA PRO A 174 7.24 3.09 -12.25
C PRO A 174 6.60 3.37 -13.61
N LYS A 175 7.42 3.36 -14.67
CA LYS A 175 6.89 3.53 -16.02
C LYS A 175 6.13 2.26 -16.37
N LEU A 176 4.87 2.43 -16.76
CA LEU A 176 4.00 1.34 -17.16
C LEU A 176 3.79 1.35 -18.68
N SER A 177 3.66 0.18 -19.28
CA SER A 177 3.36 -0.08 -20.68
C SER A 177 1.96 -0.71 -20.81
N HIS A 178 1.49 -0.92 -22.04
CA HIS A 178 0.22 -1.60 -22.33
C HIS A 178 -0.99 -1.00 -21.59
N GLY A 179 -1.14 0.32 -21.66
CA GLY A 179 -2.27 1.01 -21.03
C GLY A 179 -2.23 1.03 -19.49
N GLY A 180 -1.07 0.77 -18.88
CA GLY A 180 -0.89 0.78 -17.42
C GLY A 180 -0.84 -0.61 -16.79
N ALA A 181 -0.99 -1.69 -17.56
CA ALA A 181 -1.11 -3.03 -17.01
C ALA A 181 0.23 -3.75 -16.74
N LYS A 182 1.35 -3.26 -17.30
CA LYS A 182 2.66 -3.92 -17.18
C LYS A 182 3.76 -2.90 -16.89
N TYR A 183 4.81 -3.30 -16.18
CA TYR A 183 6.02 -2.49 -16.06
C TYR A 183 6.69 -2.35 -17.43
N SER A 184 7.18 -1.14 -17.72
CA SER A 184 7.96 -0.86 -18.94
C SER A 184 9.41 -1.33 -18.82
N PHE A 185 9.94 -1.39 -17.59
CA PHE A 185 11.32 -1.76 -17.32
C PHE A 185 11.39 -2.89 -16.29
N GLU A 186 12.11 -3.95 -16.63
CA GLU A 186 12.32 -5.09 -15.73
C GLU A 186 13.03 -4.68 -14.45
N GLN A 187 13.98 -3.74 -14.54
CA GLN A 187 14.73 -3.24 -13.38
C GLN A 187 13.81 -2.55 -12.36
N GLU A 188 12.78 -1.83 -12.81
CA GLU A 188 11.80 -1.20 -11.91
C GLU A 188 10.93 -2.26 -11.23
N ARG A 189 10.50 -3.27 -11.98
CA ARG A 189 9.75 -4.42 -11.45
C ARG A 189 10.58 -5.17 -10.41
N ASP A 190 11.85 -5.46 -10.70
CA ASP A 190 12.74 -6.17 -9.80
C ASP A 190 13.04 -5.35 -8.54
N LEU A 191 13.20 -4.04 -8.66
CA LEU A 191 13.34 -3.16 -7.50
C LEU A 191 12.10 -3.20 -6.61
N VAL A 192 10.89 -3.20 -7.18
CA VAL A 192 9.68 -3.35 -6.37
C VAL A 192 9.65 -4.72 -5.67
N LYS A 193 10.02 -5.80 -6.36
CA LYS A 193 10.13 -7.12 -5.71
C LYS A 193 11.14 -7.13 -4.57
N VAL A 194 12.30 -6.52 -4.73
CA VAL A 194 13.31 -6.42 -3.66
C VAL A 194 12.72 -5.74 -2.43
N LYS A 195 11.98 -4.64 -2.60
CA LYS A 195 11.31 -3.93 -1.51
C LYS A 195 10.22 -4.76 -0.83
N LEU A 196 9.44 -5.50 -1.61
CA LEU A 196 8.41 -6.41 -1.08
C LEU A 196 9.03 -7.56 -0.29
N ARG A 197 10.05 -8.21 -0.84
CA ARG A 197 10.80 -9.25 -0.13
C ARG A 197 11.40 -8.70 1.14
N ALA A 198 11.95 -7.49 1.11
CA ALA A 198 12.51 -6.83 2.28
C ALA A 198 11.45 -6.64 3.38
N ALA A 199 10.26 -6.14 3.04
CA ALA A 199 9.13 -6.01 3.98
C ALA A 199 8.72 -7.37 4.58
N LEU A 200 8.50 -8.38 3.74
CA LEU A 200 8.10 -9.72 4.19
C LEU A 200 9.19 -10.39 5.03
N ARG A 201 10.46 -10.21 4.68
CA ARG A 201 11.60 -10.72 5.46
C ARG A 201 11.61 -10.13 6.87
N ILE A 202 11.35 -8.82 6.98
CA ILE A 202 11.21 -8.13 8.27
C ILE A 202 10.03 -8.74 9.05
N CYS A 203 8.88 -8.97 8.40
CA CYS A 203 7.73 -9.60 9.05
C CYS A 203 8.09 -10.97 9.65
N LEU A 204 8.67 -11.86 8.84
CA LEU A 204 9.01 -13.22 9.27
C LEU A 204 10.08 -13.25 10.36
N TYR A 205 11.09 -12.36 10.27
CA TYR A 205 12.11 -12.23 11.30
C TYR A 205 11.53 -11.82 12.66
N ASN A 206 10.45 -11.03 12.65
CA ASN A 206 9.70 -10.63 13.85
C ASN A 206 8.55 -11.60 14.20
N ASN A 207 8.55 -12.80 13.60
CA ASN A 207 7.58 -13.87 13.79
C ASN A 207 6.12 -13.50 13.46
N TYR A 208 5.93 -12.59 12.50
CA TYR A 208 4.61 -12.27 11.97
C TYR A 208 4.24 -13.22 10.83
N ARG A 209 3.15 -13.98 11.02
CA ARG A 209 2.63 -14.98 10.05
C ARG A 209 1.36 -14.53 9.33
N TYR A 210 0.76 -13.44 9.78
CA TYR A 210 -0.44 -12.79 9.24
C TYR A 210 -0.06 -11.40 8.76
N VAL A 211 -0.37 -11.02 7.52
CA VAL A 211 0.28 -9.86 6.88
C VAL A 211 -0.70 -9.11 5.97
N GLU A 212 -0.78 -7.77 6.04
CA GLU A 212 -1.71 -6.93 5.26
C GLU A 212 -1.00 -5.98 4.24
N MET A 213 -1.31 -6.10 2.93
CA MET A 213 -0.41 -5.81 1.81
C MET A 213 -1.07 -5.18 0.55
N ALA A 214 -0.31 -4.68 -0.46
CA ALA A 214 -0.84 -4.04 -1.71
C ALA A 214 -0.03 -4.22 -3.05
N GLU A 215 -0.64 -4.82 -4.07
CA GLU A 215 -0.40 -4.91 -5.55
C GLU A 215 0.62 -5.88 -6.19
N LEU A 216 1.81 -6.15 -5.66
CA LEU A 216 2.81 -6.99 -6.36
C LEU A 216 3.15 -8.35 -5.70
N TRP A 217 2.18 -8.92 -4.99
CA TRP A 217 2.44 -9.92 -3.97
C TRP A 217 2.37 -11.36 -4.43
N ARG A 218 1.56 -11.67 -5.45
CA ARG A 218 1.31 -13.04 -5.89
C ARG A 218 2.62 -13.75 -6.26
N GLU A 219 3.48 -13.10 -7.03
CA GLU A 219 4.74 -13.73 -7.42
C GLU A 219 5.68 -13.97 -6.22
N VAL A 220 5.73 -13.03 -5.29
CA VAL A 220 6.61 -13.15 -4.11
C VAL A 220 6.10 -14.24 -3.17
N PHE A 221 4.79 -14.31 -2.91
CA PHE A 221 4.22 -15.34 -2.03
C PHE A 221 4.27 -16.74 -2.63
N LEU A 222 4.06 -16.88 -3.94
CA LEU A 222 3.98 -18.21 -4.56
C LEU A 222 5.35 -18.77 -4.96
N TYR A 223 6.28 -17.90 -5.38
CA TYR A 223 7.49 -18.35 -6.06
C TYR A 223 8.79 -18.06 -5.31
N ASP A 224 8.81 -17.13 -4.36
CA ASP A 224 10.04 -16.82 -3.63
C ASP A 224 10.43 -18.01 -2.72
N PRO A 225 11.60 -18.64 -2.92
CA PRO A 225 11.98 -19.87 -2.21
C PRO A 225 12.14 -19.66 -0.71
N ASP A 226 12.37 -18.42 -0.30
CA ASP A 226 12.57 -18.06 1.09
C ASP A 226 11.29 -17.55 1.76
N LEU A 227 10.22 -17.23 1.02
CA LEU A 227 8.98 -16.68 1.59
C LEU A 227 7.76 -17.56 1.37
N ARG A 228 7.75 -18.37 0.30
CA ARG A 228 6.62 -19.26 -0.02
C ARG A 228 6.33 -20.21 1.13
N GLY A 229 5.07 -20.29 1.54
CA GLY A 229 4.64 -21.14 2.66
C GLY A 229 5.01 -20.68 4.07
N GLN A 230 5.61 -19.50 4.22
CA GLN A 230 5.98 -19.00 5.55
C GLN A 230 4.90 -18.19 6.24
N PHE A 231 3.92 -17.74 5.46
CA PHE A 231 2.77 -16.98 5.92
C PHE A 231 1.54 -17.90 5.93
N VAL A 232 0.71 -17.72 6.94
CA VAL A 232 -0.56 -18.42 7.07
C VAL A 232 -1.65 -17.62 6.36
N PHE A 233 -1.56 -16.29 6.42
CA PHE A 233 -2.63 -15.40 5.99
C PHE A 233 -2.07 -14.12 5.38
N ALA A 234 -2.64 -13.69 4.26
CA ALA A 234 -2.35 -12.43 3.62
C ALA A 234 -3.63 -11.68 3.23
N ALA A 235 -3.82 -10.47 3.73
CA ALA A 235 -4.95 -9.62 3.34
C ALA A 235 -4.50 -8.42 2.49
N PHE A 236 -5.39 -7.96 1.62
CA PHE A 236 -5.27 -6.73 0.85
C PHE A 236 -6.46 -5.85 1.25
N VAL A 237 -6.23 -4.80 2.03
CA VAL A 237 -7.31 -3.97 2.57
C VAL A 237 -7.37 -2.65 1.81
N PHE A 238 -8.51 -2.36 1.22
CA PHE A 238 -8.76 -1.14 0.46
C PHE A 238 -9.72 -0.23 1.24
N GLU A 239 -9.27 0.98 1.55
CA GLU A 239 -10.14 1.99 2.18
C GLU A 239 -11.31 2.38 1.26
N ASP A 240 -11.06 2.50 -0.04
CA ASP A 240 -12.08 2.76 -1.07
C ASP A 240 -12.07 1.68 -2.16
N GLU A 241 -13.09 0.82 -2.16
CA GLU A 241 -13.30 -0.22 -3.19
C GLU A 241 -13.48 0.35 -4.60
N LYS A 242 -13.87 1.63 -4.70
CA LYS A 242 -14.14 2.31 -5.98
C LYS A 242 -12.90 2.95 -6.56
N GLN A 243 -11.81 2.99 -5.80
CA GLN A 243 -10.53 3.53 -6.27
C GLN A 243 -10.05 2.72 -7.48
N SER A 244 -9.57 3.44 -8.49
CA SER A 244 -8.90 2.87 -9.66
C SER A 244 -7.63 3.66 -9.93
N THR A 245 -6.49 3.06 -9.62
CA THR A 245 -5.16 3.62 -9.86
C THR A 245 -4.95 3.85 -11.35
N THR A 246 -5.42 2.91 -12.18
CA THR A 246 -5.41 3.06 -13.64
C THR A 246 -6.15 4.33 -14.08
N ARG A 247 -7.34 4.59 -13.52
CA ARG A 247 -8.10 5.80 -13.82
C ARG A 247 -7.38 7.06 -13.35
N PHE A 248 -6.81 7.07 -12.14
CA PHE A 248 -6.04 8.21 -11.66
C PHE A 248 -4.82 8.51 -12.55
N ILE A 249 -4.12 7.49 -13.03
CA ILE A 249 -2.99 7.65 -13.95
C ILE A 249 -3.47 8.25 -15.27
N GLN A 250 -4.55 7.72 -15.86
CA GLN A 250 -5.11 8.23 -17.11
C GLN A 250 -5.56 9.70 -16.98
N ASP A 251 -6.22 10.04 -15.87
CA ASP A 251 -6.67 11.40 -15.60
C ASP A 251 -5.48 12.37 -15.41
N ASP A 252 -4.41 11.95 -14.73
CA ASP A 252 -3.18 12.76 -14.58
C ASP A 252 -2.47 13.00 -15.92
N ILE A 253 -2.37 11.97 -16.77
CA ILE A 253 -1.82 12.08 -18.13
C ILE A 253 -2.68 13.03 -18.96
N ALA A 254 -4.01 12.91 -18.91
CA ALA A 254 -4.93 13.78 -19.64
C ALA A 254 -4.84 15.25 -19.17
N LYS A 255 -4.68 15.49 -17.87
CA LYS A 255 -4.47 16.83 -17.31
C LYS A 255 -3.16 17.45 -17.80
N LYS A 256 -2.05 16.71 -17.79
CA LYS A 256 -0.75 17.16 -18.29
C LYS A 256 -0.81 17.55 -19.77
N ASN A 257 -1.49 16.74 -20.58
CA ASN A 257 -1.66 17.00 -22.01
C ASN A 257 -2.51 18.25 -22.29
N LYS A 258 -3.52 18.55 -21.46
CA LYS A 258 -4.32 19.80 -21.56
C LYS A 258 -3.55 21.05 -21.12
N SER A 259 -2.64 20.94 -20.15
CA SER A 259 -1.81 22.07 -19.70
C SER A 259 -0.66 22.42 -20.64
N GLY A 260 -0.31 21.53 -21.59
CA GLY A 260 0.77 21.74 -22.56
C GLY A 260 0.40 22.55 -23.81
N SER A 261 -0.87 22.88 -24.04
CA SER A 261 -1.33 23.58 -25.25
C SER A 261 -1.51 25.10 -25.07
N GLY A 262 -0.87 25.70 -24.06
CA GLY A 262 -1.09 27.09 -23.66
C GLY A 262 0.10 28.03 -23.85
N SER A 263 0.81 27.99 -24.98
CA SER A 263 1.73 29.07 -25.35
C SER A 263 1.89 29.21 -26.86
N GLY A 264 1.29 30.27 -27.43
CA GLY A 264 1.68 30.80 -28.75
C GLY A 264 0.55 30.97 -29.77
N SER A 265 -0.20 32.08 -29.68
CA SER A 265 -0.37 33.01 -30.81
C SER A 265 -1.30 34.16 -30.41
N SER A 266 -0.70 35.25 -29.94
CA SER A 266 -1.31 36.56 -29.99
C SER A 266 -1.19 37.11 -31.41
N SER A 267 -2.11 36.77 -32.30
CA SER A 267 -2.31 37.53 -33.54
C SER A 267 -3.56 38.38 -33.39
N LYS A 268 -3.33 39.67 -33.12
CA LYS A 268 -4.29 40.76 -33.35
C LYS A 268 -4.81 40.69 -34.78
N SER A 269 -6.12 40.50 -34.96
CA SER A 269 -6.82 41.01 -36.13
C SER A 269 -8.11 41.71 -35.67
N ARG A 270 -8.18 43.00 -36.01
CA ARG A 270 -9.33 43.88 -35.81
C ARG A 270 -10.18 43.85 -37.10
N SER A 271 -11.49 43.62 -36.98
CA SER A 271 -12.56 44.16 -37.85
C SER A 271 -13.91 43.66 -37.29
N LYS A 272 -14.65 44.48 -36.55
CA LYS A 272 -15.77 45.36 -36.97
C LYS A 272 -16.95 44.66 -37.68
N SER A 273 -17.99 44.40 -36.88
CA SER A 273 -19.44 44.66 -37.07
C SER A 273 -20.13 44.30 -38.40
N SER A 274 -21.19 43.49 -38.32
CA SER A 274 -22.58 43.96 -38.47
C SER A 274 -23.61 42.85 -38.26
N SER A 275 -24.78 43.28 -37.82
CA SER A 275 -26.03 42.58 -37.49
C SER A 275 -26.65 41.78 -38.64
N SER A 276 -27.36 40.69 -38.33
CA SER A 276 -28.78 40.52 -38.70
C SER A 276 -29.38 39.21 -38.17
N SER A 277 -30.71 39.27 -38.07
CA SER A 277 -31.73 38.40 -37.50
C SER A 277 -32.06 37.12 -38.27
N GLY A 278 -32.75 36.19 -37.59
CA GLY A 278 -33.52 35.06 -38.13
C GLY A 278 -33.21 33.80 -37.33
N GLY A 279 -34.10 33.17 -36.57
CA GLY A 279 -35.46 32.76 -36.92
C GLY A 279 -35.42 31.30 -37.39
N GLY A 280 -36.00 30.36 -36.66
CA GLY A 280 -36.23 29.01 -37.18
C GLY A 280 -36.10 27.86 -36.18
N SER A 281 -37.21 27.17 -35.98
CA SER A 281 -37.48 26.06 -35.08
C SER A 281 -37.05 24.68 -35.61
N SER A 282 -36.95 23.71 -34.69
CA SER A 282 -37.29 22.27 -34.81
C SER A 282 -36.58 21.37 -35.84
N ALA A 283 -35.95 20.28 -35.36
CA ALA A 283 -36.52 18.92 -35.38
C ALA A 283 -35.43 17.82 -35.38
N SER A 284 -35.65 16.83 -34.51
CA SER A 284 -35.31 15.40 -34.54
C SER A 284 -34.30 14.85 -35.57
N GLY A 285 -33.30 14.14 -35.06
CA GLY A 285 -32.52 13.13 -35.79
C GLY A 285 -31.89 12.14 -34.82
N SER A 286 -32.60 11.05 -34.56
CA SER A 286 -32.17 9.91 -33.75
C SER A 286 -31.38 8.91 -34.61
N ALA A 287 -30.48 8.16 -33.94
CA ALA A 287 -29.77 6.95 -34.39
C ALA A 287 -28.61 7.17 -35.38
N SER A 288 -27.46 6.49 -35.30
CA SER A 288 -26.91 5.47 -34.41
C SER A 288 -25.51 5.10 -34.93
N GLY A 289 -24.59 4.72 -34.03
CA GLY A 289 -23.32 4.07 -34.37
C GLY A 289 -22.15 5.05 -34.37
N SER A 290 -21.12 4.94 -33.53
CA SER A 290 -20.64 3.85 -32.69
C SER A 290 -19.92 4.49 -31.51
N GLY A 291 -20.60 4.58 -30.37
CA GLY A 291 -19.95 4.93 -29.11
C GLY A 291 -19.04 3.76 -28.73
N SER A 292 -17.74 3.93 -28.93
CA SER A 292 -16.75 3.10 -28.26
C SER A 292 -17.02 3.23 -26.77
N GLY A 293 -17.65 2.20 -26.19
CA GLY A 293 -17.86 2.14 -24.76
C GLY A 293 -16.50 2.31 -24.10
N SER A 294 -16.29 3.44 -23.43
CA SER A 294 -15.21 3.54 -22.46
C SER A 294 -15.62 2.59 -21.34
N GLY A 295 -15.25 1.31 -21.48
CA GLY A 295 -15.37 0.36 -20.38
C GLY A 295 -14.73 1.03 -19.17
N SER A 296 -15.50 1.23 -18.11
CA SER A 296 -14.98 1.80 -16.88
C SER A 296 -13.74 0.99 -16.48
N ALA A 297 -12.60 1.64 -16.33
CA ALA A 297 -11.39 0.97 -15.86
C ALA A 297 -11.72 0.21 -14.57
N PRO A 298 -11.29 -1.06 -14.42
CA PRO A 298 -11.59 -1.84 -13.24
C PRO A 298 -11.03 -1.14 -11.99
N THR A 299 -11.70 -1.35 -10.86
CA THR A 299 -11.21 -0.86 -9.57
C THR A 299 -10.05 -1.72 -9.10
N ASP A 300 -9.17 -1.15 -8.30
CA ASP A 300 -8.01 -1.88 -7.77
C ASP A 300 -8.48 -3.06 -6.92
N TYR A 301 -9.55 -2.87 -6.14
CA TYR A 301 -10.24 -3.91 -5.39
C TYR A 301 -10.68 -5.09 -6.27
N ALA A 302 -11.37 -4.83 -7.39
CA ALA A 302 -11.84 -5.87 -8.30
C ALA A 302 -10.69 -6.62 -9.00
N ILE A 303 -9.61 -5.91 -9.33
CA ILE A 303 -8.40 -6.53 -9.89
C ILE A 303 -7.86 -7.54 -8.88
N PHE A 304 -7.69 -7.15 -7.62
CA PHE A 304 -7.12 -8.04 -6.60
C PHE A 304 -8.02 -9.21 -6.29
N GLN A 305 -9.34 -9.00 -6.21
CA GLN A 305 -10.29 -10.11 -6.05
C GLN A 305 -10.10 -11.16 -7.13
N SER A 306 -9.92 -10.74 -8.39
CA SER A 306 -9.68 -11.69 -9.49
C SER A 306 -8.31 -12.37 -9.42
N VAL A 307 -7.26 -11.63 -9.04
CA VAL A 307 -5.86 -12.13 -9.03
C VAL A 307 -5.60 -13.11 -7.89
N PHE A 308 -6.30 -12.93 -6.77
CA PHE A 308 -6.17 -13.72 -5.54
C PHE A 308 -7.39 -14.60 -5.26
N ASP A 309 -8.27 -14.78 -6.26
CA ASP A 309 -9.33 -15.79 -6.19
C ASP A 309 -8.71 -17.19 -6.05
N GLU A 310 -9.31 -18.04 -5.21
CA GLU A 310 -8.83 -19.40 -4.96
C GLU A 310 -8.65 -20.18 -6.27
N ALA A 311 -9.59 -20.09 -7.21
CA ALA A 311 -9.52 -20.84 -8.47
C ALA A 311 -8.38 -20.32 -9.36
N GLU A 312 -8.14 -19.00 -9.38
CA GLU A 312 -7.01 -18.40 -10.10
C GLU A 312 -5.67 -18.80 -9.47
N ILE A 313 -5.57 -18.83 -8.14
CA ILE A 313 -4.36 -19.29 -7.43
C ILE A 313 -4.09 -20.77 -7.75
N GLN A 314 -5.11 -21.63 -7.71
CA GLN A 314 -4.97 -23.04 -8.08
C GLN A 314 -4.59 -23.19 -9.57
N ALA A 315 -5.20 -22.41 -10.47
CA ALA A 315 -4.85 -22.41 -11.88
C ALA A 315 -3.37 -22.04 -12.10
N VAL A 316 -2.88 -21.00 -11.42
CA VAL A 316 -1.47 -20.58 -11.48
C VAL A 316 -0.54 -21.66 -10.92
N LEU A 317 -0.88 -22.28 -9.78
CA LEU A 317 -0.07 -23.34 -9.18
C LEU A 317 -0.06 -24.64 -10.00
N SER A 318 -1.10 -24.89 -10.78
CA SER A 318 -1.20 -26.07 -11.67
C SER A 318 -0.36 -25.93 -12.95
N GLN A 319 0.00 -24.70 -13.33
CA GLN A 319 0.85 -24.47 -14.49
C GLN A 319 2.29 -24.87 -14.18
N PRO A 320 3.02 -25.45 -15.15
CA PRO A 320 4.46 -25.70 -15.00
C PRO A 320 5.16 -24.39 -14.61
N ASP A 321 5.95 -24.41 -13.54
CA ASP A 321 6.63 -23.20 -13.08
C ASP A 321 7.52 -22.66 -14.21
N PRO A 322 7.23 -21.48 -14.76
CA PRO A 322 7.90 -20.96 -15.96
C PRO A 322 9.39 -20.71 -15.73
N ARG A 323 9.85 -20.67 -14.48
CA ARG A 323 11.27 -20.55 -14.13
C ARG A 323 12.04 -21.84 -14.34
N TYR A 324 11.36 -22.99 -14.31
CA TYR A 324 12.00 -24.29 -14.45
C TYR A 324 12.00 -24.84 -15.88
N GLN A 325 11.33 -24.18 -16.84
CA GLN A 325 11.27 -24.56 -18.27
C GLN A 325 11.35 -26.09 -18.48
N LEU A 326 10.46 -26.84 -17.82
CA LEU A 326 10.47 -28.31 -17.85
C LEU A 326 9.87 -28.88 -19.15
N ASP A 327 9.95 -28.14 -20.25
CA ASP A 327 9.46 -28.55 -21.57
C ASP A 327 10.35 -29.60 -22.26
N MET A 328 11.31 -30.22 -21.55
CA MET A 328 12.27 -31.18 -22.14
C MET A 328 12.57 -32.44 -21.30
N ILE A 329 11.59 -33.11 -20.66
CA ILE A 329 11.85 -34.47 -20.10
C ILE A 329 10.69 -35.47 -20.33
N THR A 330 9.84 -35.29 -21.34
CA THR A 330 9.03 -36.41 -21.85
C THR A 330 9.00 -36.38 -23.37
N SER A 331 10.07 -36.87 -23.98
CA SER A 331 10.08 -37.42 -25.33
C SER A 331 10.32 -38.92 -25.22
#